data_AF-A0A536SBG7-F1
#
_entry.id   AF-A0A536SBG7-F1
#
_cell.length_a   1.000
_cell.length_b   1.000
_cell.length_c   1.000
_cell.angle_alpha   90.00
_cell.angle_beta   90.00
_cell.angle_gamma   90.00
#
_symmetry.space_group_name_H-M   'P 1'
#
loop_
_entity.id
_entity.type
_entity.pdbx_description
1 polymer ?
#
loop_
_entity_poly.entity_id
_entity_poly.type
_entity_poly.pdbx_seq_one_letter_code
_entity_poly.pdbx_strand_id
1 'polypeptide(L)'
;MKTAFTPSRRKFLQQSAAIGGGLTFGFHVPEALAQRSDAPGAEMNAWVVIRPDDTVIIRYARAEMGQGSMTSAPMLVAEELECDWKKVRIEYASAN
;
A
#
# COMPACT_ATOMS: atom_id res chain seq x y z
N MET A 1 -30.96 8.52 31.15
CA MET A 1 -31.01 7.91 29.81
C MET A 1 -29.58 7.53 29.43
N LYS A 2 -29.20 6.24 29.43
CA LYS A 2 -27.82 5.80 29.12
C LYS A 2 -27.72 5.57 27.61
N THR A 3 -27.01 6.44 26.89
CA THR A 3 -26.72 6.26 25.46
C THR A 3 -25.77 5.08 25.29
N ALA A 4 -26.27 4.00 24.69
CA ALA A 4 -25.47 2.81 24.37
C ALA A 4 -24.43 3.16 23.30
N PHE A 5 -23.17 2.75 23.53
CA PHE A 5 -22.12 2.85 22.53
C PHE A 5 -22.37 1.82 21.42
N THR A 6 -22.77 2.28 20.23
CA THR A 6 -22.84 1.42 19.04
C THR A 6 -21.45 1.40 18.39
N PRO A 7 -20.70 0.29 18.47
CA PRO A 7 -19.35 0.22 17.94
C PRO A 7 -19.41 0.18 16.42
N SER A 8 -19.18 1.33 15.78
CA SER A 8 -18.79 1.35 14.37
C SER A 8 -17.28 1.46 14.27
N ARG A 9 -16.66 0.72 13.36
CA ARG A 9 -15.20 0.78 13.10
C ARG A 9 -14.72 2.23 12.98
N ARG A 10 -15.51 3.07 12.31
CA ARG A 10 -15.24 4.51 12.14
C ARG A 10 -15.22 5.27 13.47
N LYS A 11 -16.22 5.10 14.33
CA LYS A 11 -16.26 5.77 15.65
C LYS A 11 -15.15 5.30 16.58
N PHE A 12 -14.81 4.01 16.52
CA PHE A 12 -13.71 3.44 17.28
C PHE A 12 -12.37 4.08 16.89
N LEU A 13 -12.05 4.13 15.58
CA LEU A 13 -10.82 4.75 15.08
C LEU A 13 -10.73 6.25 15.39
N GLN A 14 -11.84 6.97 15.32
CA GLN A 14 -11.90 8.40 15.65
C GLN A 14 -11.61 8.66 17.15
N GLN A 15 -12.20 7.85 18.02
CA GLN A 15 -12.02 8.01 19.47
C GLN A 15 -10.62 7.55 19.92
N SER A 16 -10.06 6.49 19.33
CA SER A 16 -8.71 6.04 19.64
C SER A 16 -7.64 7.05 19.22
N ALA A 17 -7.81 7.69 18.04
CA ALA A 17 -6.89 8.72 17.56
C ALA A 17 -6.91 9.99 18.43
N ALA A 18 -8.07 10.36 18.98
CA ALA A 18 -8.21 11.54 19.83
C ALA A 18 -7.56 11.39 21.22
N ILE A 19 -7.48 10.16 21.76
CA ILE A 19 -7.05 9.90 23.14
C ILE A 19 -5.58 9.42 23.20
N GLY A 20 -5.10 8.67 22.20
CA GLY A 20 -3.82 7.96 22.27
C GLY A 20 -2.58 8.68 21.71
N GLY A 21 -2.74 9.82 21.03
CA GLY A 21 -1.70 10.35 20.15
C GLY A 21 -1.57 9.50 18.89
N GLY A 22 -1.90 10.06 17.73
CA GLY A 22 -1.95 9.31 16.47
C GLY A 22 -0.63 9.32 15.71
N LEU A 23 -0.14 8.14 15.34
CA LEU A 23 0.86 8.00 14.27
C LEU A 23 0.19 8.40 12.94
N THR A 24 0.62 9.52 12.36
CA THR A 24 0.07 10.04 11.11
C THR A 24 0.99 9.67 9.96
N PHE A 25 0.51 8.86 9.03
CA PHE A 25 1.16 8.64 7.75
C PHE A 25 0.50 9.51 6.69
N GLY A 26 1.27 10.39 6.06
CA GLY A 26 0.81 11.19 4.93
C GLY A 26 0.95 10.41 3.64
N PHE A 27 -0.17 9.96 3.08
CA PHE A 27 -0.22 9.42 1.72
C PHE A 27 -1.15 10.28 0.88
N HIS A 28 -0.68 10.70 -0.28
CA HIS A 28 -1.53 11.38 -1.27
C HIS A 28 -2.38 10.33 -1.96
N VAL A 29 -3.69 10.34 -1.70
CA VAL A 29 -4.68 9.52 -2.40
C VAL A 29 -5.26 10.41 -3.51
N PRO A 30 -4.91 10.18 -4.79
CA PRO A 30 -5.53 10.92 -5.88
C PRO A 30 -7.04 10.65 -5.87
N GLU A 31 -7.87 11.68 -6.07
CA GLU A 31 -9.34 11.56 -6.13
C GLU A 31 -9.85 10.47 -7.10
N ALA A 32 -9.01 10.07 -8.06
CA ALA A 32 -9.28 8.98 -9.00
C ALA A 32 -9.54 7.60 -8.35
N LEU A 33 -9.09 7.37 -7.10
CA LEU A 33 -9.31 6.10 -6.40
C LEU A 33 -10.74 5.92 -5.84
N ALA A 34 -11.52 7.00 -5.74
CA ALA A 34 -12.92 6.92 -5.28
C ALA A 34 -13.92 6.59 -6.41
N GLN A 35 -13.51 6.63 -7.68
CA GLN A 35 -14.42 6.58 -8.84
C GLN A 35 -14.06 5.55 -9.93
N ARG A 36 -13.04 4.71 -9.76
CA ARG A 36 -12.73 3.68 -10.78
C ARG A 36 -12.60 2.29 -10.19
N SER A 37 -13.69 1.53 -10.31
CA SER A 37 -13.70 0.07 -10.25
C SER A 37 -12.98 -0.60 -11.42
N ASP A 38 -12.63 0.16 -12.49
CA ASP A 38 -12.01 -0.34 -13.72
C ASP A 38 -10.62 0.30 -14.04
N ALA A 39 -9.97 0.94 -13.08
CA ALA A 39 -8.60 1.42 -13.29
C ALA A 39 -7.59 0.27 -13.13
N PRO A 40 -6.58 0.16 -14.03
CA PRO A 40 -5.53 -0.85 -13.90
C PRO A 40 -4.66 -0.54 -12.67
N GLY A 41 -5.00 -1.13 -11.52
CA GLY A 41 -4.21 -1.06 -10.28
C GLY A 41 -4.24 0.32 -9.61
N ALA A 42 -4.60 0.35 -8.33
CA ALA A 42 -4.38 1.54 -7.52
C ALA A 42 -2.86 1.68 -7.28
N GLU A 43 -2.22 2.68 -7.88
CA GLU A 43 -0.82 2.98 -7.59
C GLU A 43 -0.72 3.64 -6.21
N MET A 44 -0.22 2.90 -5.23
CA MET A 44 -0.07 3.40 -3.84
C MET A 44 1.13 4.34 -3.70
N ASN A 45 2.05 4.29 -4.66
CA ASN A 45 3.10 5.26 -5.00
C ASN A 45 3.58 4.88 -6.42
N ALA A 46 4.26 5.77 -7.15
CA ALA A 46 4.79 5.50 -8.52
C ALA A 46 5.76 4.30 -8.63
N TRP A 47 6.02 3.60 -7.52
CA TRP A 47 6.96 2.49 -7.38
C TRP A 47 6.31 1.18 -6.95
N VAL A 48 5.10 1.18 -6.36
CA VAL A 48 4.41 -0.02 -5.89
C VAL A 48 2.96 -0.01 -6.37
N VAL A 49 2.59 -1.04 -7.13
CA VAL A 49 1.23 -1.22 -7.67
C VAL A 49 0.65 -2.49 -7.10
N ILE A 50 -0.54 -2.40 -6.51
CA ILE A 50 -1.31 -3.56 -6.08
C ILE A 50 -2.48 -3.73 -7.04
N ARG A 51 -2.50 -4.84 -7.77
CA ARG A 51 -3.57 -5.18 -8.70
C ARG A 51 -4.75 -5.85 -7.97
N PRO A 52 -5.96 -5.83 -8.55
CA PRO A 52 -7.13 -6.47 -7.95
C PRO A 52 -7.04 -7.99 -7.74
N ASP A 53 -6.05 -8.67 -8.34
CA ASP A 53 -5.78 -10.11 -8.20
C ASP A 53 -4.73 -10.44 -7.10
N ASP A 54 -4.41 -9.44 -6.27
CA ASP A 54 -3.34 -9.39 -5.27
C ASP A 54 -1.91 -9.49 -5.85
N THR A 55 -1.74 -9.30 -7.16
CA THR A 55 -0.39 -9.18 -7.74
C THR A 55 0.23 -7.86 -7.27
N VAL A 56 1.39 -7.96 -6.61
CA VAL A 56 2.16 -6.79 -6.15
C VAL A 56 3.33 -6.55 -7.10
N ILE A 57 3.33 -5.39 -7.76
CA ILE A 57 4.39 -4.99 -8.67
C ILE A 57 5.25 -3.94 -7.98
N ILE A 58 6.55 -4.22 -7.93
CA ILE A 58 7.56 -3.33 -7.37
C ILE A 58 8.45 -2.86 -8.52
N ARG A 59 8.40 -1.56 -8.81
CA ARG A 59 9.17 -0.95 -9.89
C ARG A 59 10.57 -0.59 -9.40
N TYR A 60 11.59 -1.05 -10.12
CA TYR A 60 12.99 -0.83 -9.78
C TYR A 60 13.63 0.15 -10.77
N ALA A 61 14.23 1.23 -10.25
CA ALA A 61 14.71 2.36 -11.06
C ALA A 61 16.13 2.18 -11.62
N ARG A 62 16.92 1.25 -11.07
CA ARG A 62 18.33 1.11 -11.39
C ARG A 62 18.60 -0.29 -11.92
N ALA A 63 19.44 -0.39 -12.95
CA ALA A 63 19.94 -1.68 -13.37
C ALA A 63 20.75 -2.31 -12.24
N GLU A 64 20.52 -3.59 -12.00
CA GLU A 64 21.24 -4.41 -11.02
C GLU A 64 22.17 -5.37 -11.79
N MET A 65 23.39 -5.58 -11.28
CA MET A 65 24.43 -6.41 -11.91
C MET A 65 24.96 -7.49 -10.96
N GLY A 66 24.12 -8.02 -10.06
CA GLY A 66 24.44 -9.15 -9.18
C GLY A 66 24.73 -8.79 -7.72
N GLN A 67 24.50 -7.56 -7.29
CA GLN A 67 24.52 -7.14 -5.89
C GLN A 67 23.31 -7.67 -5.09
N GLY A 68 22.26 -8.14 -5.77
CA GLY A 68 21.10 -8.77 -5.14
C GLY A 68 20.08 -7.80 -4.56
N SER A 69 20.23 -6.49 -4.78
CA SER A 69 19.28 -5.48 -4.32
C SER A 69 17.90 -5.59 -4.99
N MET A 70 17.84 -6.15 -6.19
CA MET A 70 16.59 -6.46 -6.89
C MET A 70 15.82 -7.62 -6.23
N THR A 71 16.43 -8.36 -5.31
CA THR A 71 15.77 -9.41 -4.52
C THR A 71 15.49 -8.93 -3.10
N SER A 72 16.46 -8.33 -2.42
CA SER A 72 16.32 -7.96 -1.01
C SER A 72 15.32 -6.83 -0.78
N ALA A 73 15.30 -5.80 -1.63
CA ALA A 73 14.36 -4.69 -1.47
C ALA A 73 12.89 -5.13 -1.65
N PRO A 74 12.54 -5.93 -2.69
CA PRO A 74 11.20 -6.49 -2.79
C PRO A 74 10.80 -7.40 -1.62
N MET A 75 11.74 -8.15 -1.04
CA MET A 75 11.44 -9.00 0.13
C MET A 75 10.99 -8.17 1.33
N LEU A 76 11.69 -7.06 1.62
CA LEU A 76 11.30 -6.14 2.69
C LEU A 76 9.90 -5.55 2.46
N VAL A 77 9.61 -5.15 1.21
CA VAL A 77 8.28 -4.63 0.86
C VAL A 77 7.21 -5.71 1.02
N ALA A 78 7.50 -6.95 0.63
CA ALA A 78 6.56 -8.06 0.77
C ALA A 78 6.27 -8.41 2.23
N GLU A 79 7.27 -8.32 3.10
CA GLU A 79 7.13 -8.50 4.55
C GLU A 79 6.24 -7.41 5.17
N GLU A 80 6.48 -6.13 4.85
CA GLU A 80 5.68 -5.01 5.37
C GLU A 80 4.23 -5.00 4.86
N LEU A 81 4.01 -5.51 3.64
CA LEU A 81 2.66 -5.64 3.06
C LEU A 81 1.97 -6.97 3.43
N GLU A 82 2.65 -7.87 4.15
CA GLU A 82 2.18 -9.23 4.46
C GLU A 82 1.60 -9.97 3.22
N CYS A 83 2.26 -9.83 2.06
CA CYS A 83 1.76 -10.39 0.79
C CYS A 83 2.48 -11.68 0.37
N ASP A 84 1.81 -12.55 -0.40
CA ASP A 84 2.42 -13.78 -0.93
C ASP A 84 3.55 -13.44 -1.91
N TRP A 85 4.79 -13.83 -1.56
CA TRP A 85 5.97 -13.67 -2.40
C TRP A 85 5.79 -14.22 -3.82
N LYS A 86 5.00 -15.29 -4.01
CA LYS A 86 4.71 -15.87 -5.32
C LYS A 86 3.94 -14.93 -6.24
N LYS A 87 3.22 -13.96 -5.67
CA LYS A 87 2.48 -12.91 -6.38
C LYS A 87 3.27 -11.62 -6.56
N VAL A 88 4.50 -11.54 -6.05
CA VAL A 88 5.37 -10.37 -6.23
C VAL A 88 6.01 -10.41 -7.62
N ARG A 89 5.99 -9.30 -8.34
CA ARG A 89 6.66 -9.10 -9.63
C ARG A 89 7.52 -7.85 -9.57
N ILE A 90 8.69 -7.94 -10.16
CA ILE A 90 9.63 -6.82 -10.23
C ILE A 90 9.68 -6.37 -11.68
N GLU A 91 9.44 -5.10 -11.91
CA GLU A 91 9.47 -4.48 -13.23
C GLU A 91 10.46 -3.31 -13.21
N TYR A 92 11.14 -3.04 -14.33
CA TYR A 92 11.91 -1.81 -14.42
C TYR A 92 10.95 -0.62 -14.51
N ALA A 93 11.27 0.44 -13.78
CA ALA A 93 10.52 1.67 -13.93
C ALA A 93 10.72 2.23 -15.34
N SER A 94 9.62 2.62 -15.99
CA SER A 94 9.70 3.39 -17.23
C SER A 94 10.40 4.71 -16.91
N ALA A 95 11.40 5.08 -17.71
CA ALA A 95 11.75 6.49 -17.82
C ALA A 95 10.51 7.18 -18.40
N ASN A 96 9.98 8.17 -17.71
CA ASN A 96 8.91 9.00 -18.26
C ASN A 96 9.36 9.67 -19.56
#